data_AF-A0A2T4U1E6-F1
#
_entry.id   AF-A0A2T4U1E6-F1
#
_cell.length_a   1.000
_cell.length_b   1.000
_cell.length_c   1.000
_cell.angle_alpha   90.00
_cell.angle_beta   90.00
_cell.angle_gamma   90.00
#
_symmetry.space_group_name_H-M   'P 1'
#
loop_
_entity.id
_entity.type
_entity.pdbx_description
1 polymer ?
#
loop_
_entity_poly.entity_id
_entity_poly.type
_entity_poly.pdbx_seq_one_letter_code
_entity_poly.pdbx_strand_id
1 'polypeptide(L)'
;MWCSKQVSSFEFLVSSSTFQVSDKSRTPETRNPKPETRNLELRTPHGFTLIEVLISLTILSLIFVAVLGAIQVGAKSWESGEARAEESQRNRTLVETLARDLTMIHPLRVKEQDKDVIAFHGKSDSLKFATLPQSYGAEPFSHMVRIVAYAVESGRGLVATGSYPLATQASASFEDSVKPLDERALQARFRYLVPEGRPEENLPPAWRDSWDPSQDETPQPPARRFVPAQGQRALKGSDRMPLAVELTLTIRQTKSSGLRELILPPLVFPVQVGRTL
;
A
#
# COMPACT_ATOMS: atom_id res chain seq x y z
N MET A 1 -9.38 -10.59 15.95
CA MET A 1 -9.63 -9.34 16.71
C MET A 1 -10.08 -8.28 15.70
N TRP A 2 -11.36 -8.28 15.36
CA TRP A 2 -11.97 -7.36 14.39
C TRP A 2 -12.93 -6.45 15.18
N CYS A 3 -12.74 -5.15 15.11
CA CYS A 3 -13.58 -4.16 15.77
C CYS A 3 -14.50 -3.54 14.71
N SER A 4 -15.73 -4.06 14.61
CA SER A 4 -16.80 -3.47 13.80
C SER A 4 -17.41 -2.32 14.59
N LYS A 5 -17.23 -1.09 14.10
CA LYS A 5 -17.91 0.09 14.64
C LYS A 5 -19.24 0.29 13.91
N GLN A 6 -20.27 0.29 14.74
CA GLN A 6 -21.69 0.50 14.49
C GLN A 6 -21.95 1.83 13.77
N VAL A 7 -22.56 1.75 12.58
CA VAL A 7 -23.13 2.91 11.87
C VAL A 7 -24.53 3.14 12.44
N SER A 8 -24.76 4.30 13.03
CA SER A 8 -26.07 4.71 13.54
C SER A 8 -26.92 5.24 12.40
N SER A 9 -27.92 4.46 11.97
CA SER A 9 -28.98 4.91 11.06
C SER A 9 -29.89 5.91 11.78
N PHE A 10 -30.08 7.08 11.18
CA PHE A 10 -31.08 8.07 11.58
C PHE A 10 -32.35 7.82 10.73
N GLU A 11 -33.39 7.21 11.30
CA GLU A 11 -34.69 7.12 10.65
C GLU A 11 -35.50 8.41 10.86
N PHE A 12 -35.94 9.01 9.77
CA PHE A 12 -36.86 10.14 9.73
C PHE A 12 -38.29 9.60 9.77
N LEU A 13 -39.02 9.84 10.87
CA LEU A 13 -40.41 9.42 11.03
C LEU A 13 -41.34 10.54 10.51
N VAL A 14 -41.85 10.38 9.29
CA VAL A 14 -42.91 11.22 8.72
C VAL A 14 -44.26 10.67 9.18
N SER A 15 -44.96 11.41 10.03
CA SER A 15 -46.30 11.08 10.51
C SER A 15 -47.36 11.69 9.58
N SER A 16 -47.96 10.88 8.71
CA SER A 16 -49.13 11.22 7.91
C SER A 16 -50.41 10.73 8.62
N SER A 17 -51.20 11.66 9.16
CA SER A 17 -52.52 11.34 9.73
C SER A 17 -53.62 11.48 8.67
N THR A 18 -54.16 10.34 8.26
CA THR A 18 -55.31 10.20 7.37
C THR A 18 -56.61 10.55 8.09
N PHE A 19 -57.42 11.42 7.49
CA PHE A 19 -58.70 11.90 7.99
C PHE A 19 -59.82 10.87 7.68
N GLN A 20 -60.53 10.40 8.71
CA GLN A 20 -61.72 9.55 8.58
C GLN A 20 -62.98 10.41 8.75
N VAL A 21 -63.85 10.40 7.74
CA VAL A 21 -65.18 10.99 7.77
C VAL A 21 -66.15 9.96 8.32
N SER A 22 -66.71 10.21 9.51
CA SER A 22 -67.85 9.45 10.03
C SER A 22 -69.11 10.31 9.92
N ASP A 23 -69.98 9.91 8.99
CA ASP A 23 -71.35 10.38 8.85
C ASP A 23 -72.19 9.91 10.04
N LYS A 24 -72.98 10.83 10.62
CA LYS A 24 -74.03 10.49 11.58
C LYS A 24 -75.20 11.48 11.45
N SER A 25 -76.13 11.11 10.55
CA SER A 25 -77.59 11.21 10.66
C SER A 25 -78.17 12.43 11.42
N ARG A 26 -78.81 13.33 10.64
CA ARG A 26 -79.74 14.38 11.08
C ARG A 26 -81.03 13.81 11.69
N THR A 27 -81.47 14.40 12.79
CA THR A 27 -82.88 14.56 13.18
C THR A 27 -83.13 16.03 13.51
N PRO A 28 -84.25 16.66 13.10
CA PRO A 28 -84.48 18.09 13.31
C PRO A 28 -85.20 18.32 14.64
N GLU A 29 -84.48 18.76 15.67
CA GLU A 29 -85.11 19.23 16.90
C GLU A 29 -85.21 20.76 16.92
N THR A 30 -86.37 21.21 17.35
CA THR A 30 -86.92 22.55 17.24
C THR A 30 -86.22 23.57 18.12
N ARG A 31 -85.53 24.50 17.46
CA ARG A 31 -85.38 25.94 17.73
C ARG A 31 -85.87 26.45 19.10
N ASN A 32 -84.93 26.73 20.00
CA ASN A 32 -85.07 27.79 21.01
C ASN A 32 -83.80 28.65 21.02
N PRO A 33 -83.80 29.90 20.52
CA PRO A 33 -82.60 30.72 20.50
C PRO A 33 -82.42 31.42 21.86
N LYS A 34 -81.59 30.84 22.73
CA LYS A 34 -80.98 31.57 23.83
C LYS A 34 -79.89 32.47 23.21
N PRO A 35 -79.83 33.78 23.48
CA PRO A 35 -78.73 34.60 22.99
C PRO A 35 -77.46 34.21 23.74
N GLU A 36 -76.66 33.29 23.17
CA GLU A 36 -75.26 33.18 23.53
C GLU A 36 -74.58 34.47 23.08
N THR A 37 -74.23 35.31 24.05
CA THR A 37 -73.24 36.37 23.85
C THR A 37 -71.93 35.70 23.49
N ARG A 38 -71.73 35.44 22.19
CA ARG A 38 -70.42 35.14 21.63
C ARG A 38 -69.55 36.36 21.90
N ASN A 39 -68.79 36.31 22.99
CA ASN A 39 -67.63 37.14 23.17
C ASN A 39 -66.72 36.86 21.96
N LEU A 40 -66.80 37.70 20.92
CA LEU A 40 -65.73 37.78 19.95
C LEU A 40 -64.54 38.33 20.73
N GLU A 41 -63.72 37.44 21.28
CA GLU A 41 -62.34 37.76 21.61
C GLU A 41 -61.67 38.18 20.30
N LEU A 42 -61.72 39.47 20.01
CA LEU A 42 -60.88 40.11 19.03
C LEU A 42 -59.45 39.92 19.51
N ARG A 43 -58.82 38.82 19.09
CA ARG A 43 -57.38 38.61 19.26
C ARG A 43 -56.68 39.79 18.60
N THR A 44 -56.17 40.70 19.42
CA THR A 44 -55.28 41.77 18.96
C THR A 44 -54.06 41.11 18.32
N PRO A 45 -53.69 41.46 17.08
CA PRO A 45 -52.47 40.93 16.47
C PRO A 45 -51.29 41.44 17.30
N HIS A 46 -50.64 40.53 18.03
CA HIS A 46 -49.42 40.83 18.77
C HIS A 46 -48.32 41.12 17.74
N GLY A 47 -47.87 42.38 17.67
CA GLY A 47 -46.72 42.77 16.85
C GLY A 47 -45.43 42.17 17.42
N PHE A 48 -44.49 41.86 16.54
CA PHE A 48 -43.17 41.35 16.92
C PHE A 48 -42.45 42.38 17.80
N THR A 49 -41.93 41.94 18.94
CA THR A 49 -41.20 42.84 19.84
C THR A 49 -39.77 43.03 19.34
N LEU A 50 -39.20 44.23 19.53
CA LEU A 50 -37.80 44.51 19.17
C LEU A 50 -36.82 43.50 19.81
N ILE A 51 -37.13 43.09 21.05
CA ILE A 51 -36.33 42.11 21.80
C ILE A 51 -36.36 40.72 21.14
N GLU A 52 -37.48 40.31 20.54
CA GLU A 52 -37.60 39.02 19.87
C GLU A 52 -36.75 38.94 18.60
N VAL A 53 -36.70 40.02 17.83
CA VAL A 53 -35.80 40.14 16.68
C VAL A 53 -34.34 40.11 17.12
N LEU A 54 -34.01 40.80 18.22
CA LEU A 54 -32.64 40.86 18.75
C LEU A 54 -32.18 39.47 19.24
N ILE A 55 -33.00 38.77 20.01
CA ILE A 55 -32.71 37.40 20.47
C ILE A 55 -32.58 36.46 19.26
N SER A 56 -33.50 36.52 18.31
CA SER A 56 -33.44 35.69 17.10
C SER A 56 -32.14 35.90 16.33
N LEU A 57 -31.71 37.16 16.15
CA LEU A 57 -30.46 37.49 15.47
C LEU A 57 -29.22 37.03 16.25
N THR A 58 -29.25 37.11 17.59
CA THR A 58 -28.14 36.59 18.41
C THR A 58 -28.02 35.07 18.32
N ILE A 59 -29.13 34.34 18.43
CA ILE A 59 -29.14 32.87 18.30
C ILE A 59 -28.68 32.47 16.90
N LEU A 60 -29.18 33.15 15.86
CA LEU A 60 -28.76 32.90 14.48
C LEU A 60 -27.26 33.12 14.30
N SER A 61 -26.71 34.20 14.86
CA SER A 61 -25.27 34.49 14.81
C SER A 61 -24.45 33.42 15.53
N LEU A 62 -24.90 32.95 16.70
CA LEU A 62 -24.25 31.86 17.43
C LEU A 62 -24.27 30.54 16.64
N ILE A 63 -25.39 30.23 15.97
CA ILE A 63 -25.50 29.07 15.08
C ILE A 63 -24.49 29.18 13.94
N PHE A 64 -24.39 30.34 13.27
CA PHE A 64 -23.41 30.53 12.20
C PHE A 64 -21.98 30.33 12.69
N VAL A 65 -21.62 30.89 13.85
CA VAL A 65 -20.29 30.70 14.44
C VAL A 65 -20.02 29.22 14.72
N ALA A 66 -20.99 28.48 15.27
CA ALA A 66 -20.84 27.05 15.53
C ALA A 66 -20.66 26.24 14.23
N VAL A 67 -21.46 26.52 13.20
CA VAL A 67 -21.39 25.85 11.89
C VAL A 67 -20.05 26.13 11.21
N LEU A 68 -19.63 27.40 11.16
CA LEU A 68 -18.34 27.77 10.58
C LEU A 68 -17.18 27.14 11.35
N GLY A 69 -17.26 27.09 12.68
CA GLY A 69 -16.29 26.40 13.53
C GLY A 69 -16.20 24.90 13.20
N ALA A 70 -17.34 24.22 13.06
CA ALA A 70 -17.38 22.81 12.69
C ALA A 70 -16.76 22.54 11.31
N ILE A 71 -17.05 23.39 10.31
CA ILE A 71 -16.48 23.27 8.96
C ILE A 71 -14.96 23.46 8.99
N GLN A 72 -14.45 24.45 9.73
CA GLN A 72 -13.01 24.69 9.84
C GLN A 72 -12.27 23.51 10.50
N VAL A 73 -12.84 22.94 11.56
CA VAL A 73 -12.28 21.75 12.23
C VAL A 73 -12.33 20.55 11.30
N GLY A 74 -13.44 20.36 10.58
CA GLY A 74 -13.60 19.31 9.57
C GLY A 74 -12.54 19.41 8.47
N ALA A 75 -12.32 20.61 7.91
CA ALA A 75 -11.33 20.85 6.87
C ALA A 75 -9.89 20.51 7.32
N LYS A 76 -9.48 20.98 8.51
CA LYS A 76 -8.15 20.65 9.06
C LYS A 76 -7.98 19.16 9.33
N SER A 77 -9.03 18.52 9.82
CA SER A 77 -9.03 17.08 10.08
C SER A 77 -8.89 16.29 8.78
N TRP A 78 -9.60 16.71 7.73
CA TRP A 78 -9.51 16.11 6.40
C TRP A 78 -8.10 16.23 5.81
N GLU A 79 -7.51 17.43 5.84
CA GLU A 79 -6.14 17.67 5.34
C GLU A 79 -5.11 16.78 6.07
N SER A 80 -5.20 16.69 7.40
CA SER A 80 -4.32 15.81 8.18
C SER A 80 -4.55 14.33 7.89
N GLY A 81 -5.79 13.95 7.57
CA GLY A 81 -6.17 12.60 7.20
C GLY A 81 -5.62 12.22 5.83
N GLU A 82 -5.73 13.11 4.85
CA GLU A 82 -5.21 12.94 3.49
C GLU A 82 -3.69 12.76 3.51
N ALA A 83 -2.96 13.64 4.21
CA ALA A 83 -1.51 13.52 4.34
C ALA A 83 -1.07 12.18 4.94
N ARG A 84 -1.83 11.66 5.92
CA ARG A 84 -1.57 10.36 6.54
C ARG A 84 -1.91 9.20 5.61
N ALA A 85 -2.99 9.32 4.83
CA ALA A 85 -3.39 8.33 3.85
C ALA A 85 -2.36 8.23 2.72
N GLU A 86 -1.88 9.37 2.22
CA GLU A 86 -0.85 9.45 1.19
C GLU A 86 0.46 8.79 1.67
N GLU A 87 0.91 9.08 2.89
CA GLU A 87 2.12 8.46 3.46
C GLU A 87 1.97 6.93 3.56
N SER A 88 0.81 6.45 4.01
CA SER A 88 0.52 5.02 4.09
C SER A 88 0.47 4.36 2.72
N GLN A 89 -0.16 5.01 1.74
CA GLN A 89 -0.27 4.49 0.38
C GLN A 89 1.11 4.42 -0.29
N ARG A 90 1.97 5.42 -0.04
CA ARG A 90 3.34 5.42 -0.55
C ARG A 90 4.17 4.27 0.02
N ASN A 91 4.11 4.04 1.33
CA ASN A 91 4.78 2.91 1.98
C ASN A 91 4.27 1.57 1.44
N ARG A 92 2.95 1.45 1.25
CA ARG A 92 2.33 0.26 0.68
C ARG A 92 2.82 -0.01 -0.73
N THR A 93 2.83 0.99 -1.61
CA THR A 93 3.33 0.87 -2.99
C THR A 93 4.79 0.45 -3.03
N LEU A 94 5.64 0.99 -2.15
CA LEU A 94 7.05 0.59 -2.03
C LEU A 94 7.17 -0.89 -1.65
N VAL A 95 6.46 -1.33 -0.61
CA VAL A 95 6.50 -2.74 -0.16
C VAL A 95 5.97 -3.66 -1.25
N GLU A 96 4.87 -3.31 -1.92
CA GLU A 96 4.29 -4.11 -3.01
C GLU A 96 5.24 -4.23 -4.21
N THR A 97 5.99 -3.16 -4.53
CA THR A 97 6.99 -3.17 -5.62
C THR A 97 8.16 -4.09 -5.28
N LEU A 98 8.71 -3.96 -4.07
CA LEU A 98 9.80 -4.82 -3.59
C LEU A 98 9.38 -6.28 -3.48
N ALA A 99 8.21 -6.54 -2.91
CA ALA A 99 7.64 -7.87 -2.78
C ALA A 99 7.48 -8.54 -4.15
N ARG A 100 6.99 -7.79 -5.14
CA ARG A 100 6.79 -8.28 -6.50
C ARG A 100 8.09 -8.73 -7.14
N ASP A 101 9.14 -7.91 -7.07
CA ASP A 101 10.43 -8.25 -7.67
C ASP A 101 11.12 -9.39 -6.91
N LEU A 102 11.11 -9.37 -5.57
CA LEU A 102 11.77 -10.37 -4.75
C LEU A 102 11.08 -11.75 -4.79
N THR A 103 9.78 -11.80 -5.01
CA THR A 103 9.05 -13.08 -5.16
C THR A 103 9.30 -13.72 -6.53
N MET A 104 9.72 -12.94 -7.52
CA MET A 104 9.90 -13.37 -8.92
C MET A 104 11.37 -13.56 -9.31
N ILE A 105 12.23 -13.70 -8.31
CA ILE A 105 13.65 -14.02 -8.49
C ILE A 105 13.79 -15.30 -9.30
N HIS A 106 14.59 -15.22 -10.36
CA HIS A 106 14.86 -16.32 -11.27
C HIS A 106 16.35 -16.60 -11.32
N PRO A 107 16.79 -17.88 -11.27
CA PRO A 107 18.18 -18.27 -11.43
C PRO A 107 18.63 -18.16 -12.90
N LEU A 108 18.74 -16.93 -13.40
CA LEU A 108 19.27 -16.68 -14.73
C LEU A 108 20.77 -16.92 -14.72
N ARG A 109 21.25 -17.83 -15.58
CA ARG A 109 22.69 -17.99 -15.83
C ARG A 109 23.13 -16.99 -16.88
N VAL A 110 24.21 -16.28 -16.58
CA VAL A 110 24.85 -15.32 -17.48
C VAL A 110 26.31 -15.69 -17.64
N LYS A 111 26.86 -15.45 -18.83
CA LYS A 111 28.29 -15.62 -19.09
C LYS A 111 29.03 -14.38 -18.58
N GLU A 112 29.69 -14.52 -17.45
CA GLU A 112 30.54 -13.50 -16.86
C GLU A 112 32.00 -13.98 -16.89
N GLN A 113 32.88 -13.23 -17.58
CA GLN A 113 34.31 -13.55 -17.69
C GLN A 113 34.60 -15.01 -18.11
N ASP A 114 33.89 -15.51 -19.12
CA ASP A 114 34.00 -16.89 -19.65
C ASP A 114 33.54 -18.00 -18.68
N LYS A 115 32.76 -17.65 -17.64
CA LYS A 115 32.11 -18.58 -16.71
C LYS A 115 30.60 -18.39 -16.73
N ASP A 116 29.84 -19.48 -16.74
CA ASP A 116 28.39 -19.43 -16.49
C ASP A 116 28.15 -19.29 -14.99
N VAL A 117 27.67 -18.12 -14.56
CA VAL A 117 27.38 -17.80 -13.16
C VAL A 117 25.91 -17.36 -13.05
N ILE A 118 25.28 -17.64 -11.91
CA ILE A 118 23.94 -17.14 -11.62
C ILE A 118 24.00 -15.63 -11.41
N ALA A 119 23.12 -14.90 -12.09
CA ALA A 119 22.92 -13.47 -11.92
C ALA A 119 22.20 -13.14 -10.60
N PHE A 120 22.82 -13.49 -9.48
CA PHE A 120 22.36 -13.17 -8.13
C PHE A 120 23.58 -12.81 -7.27
N HIS A 121 23.60 -11.59 -6.75
CA HIS A 121 24.64 -11.10 -5.87
C HIS A 121 23.98 -10.35 -4.72
N GLY A 122 24.10 -10.90 -3.51
CA GLY A 122 23.53 -10.34 -2.30
C GLY A 122 24.60 -9.86 -1.33
N LYS A 123 24.64 -8.56 -1.07
CA LYS A 123 25.44 -7.94 -0.01
C LYS A 123 24.53 -7.39 1.08
N SER A 124 25.10 -6.98 2.20
CA SER A 124 24.30 -6.42 3.29
C SER A 124 23.60 -5.12 2.93
N ASP A 125 24.11 -4.34 1.98
CA ASP A 125 23.63 -3.01 1.59
C ASP A 125 23.01 -2.94 0.18
N SER A 126 23.19 -3.99 -0.62
CA SER A 126 22.79 -4.03 -2.02
C SER A 126 22.43 -5.43 -2.46
N LEU A 127 21.44 -5.53 -3.35
CA LEU A 127 20.92 -6.81 -3.83
C LEU A 127 20.69 -6.72 -5.33
N LYS A 128 21.39 -7.55 -6.09
CA LYS A 128 21.25 -7.66 -7.55
C LYS A 128 20.77 -9.06 -7.92
N PHE A 129 19.71 -9.15 -8.70
CA PHE A 129 19.14 -10.43 -9.14
C PHE A 129 18.44 -10.32 -10.49
N ALA A 130 18.27 -11.45 -11.17
CA ALA A 130 17.36 -11.55 -12.29
C ALA A 130 15.93 -11.82 -11.83
N THR A 131 14.95 -11.13 -12.41
CA THR A 131 13.52 -11.28 -12.13
C THR A 131 12.75 -11.56 -13.41
N LEU A 132 11.72 -12.40 -13.31
CA LEU A 132 10.78 -12.61 -14.40
C LEU A 132 9.87 -11.38 -14.59
N PRO A 133 9.44 -11.09 -15.83
CA PRO A 133 8.47 -10.06 -16.09
C PRO A 133 7.09 -10.45 -15.54
N GLN A 134 6.46 -9.52 -14.82
CA GLN A 134 5.13 -9.70 -14.23
C GLN A 134 4.04 -8.92 -14.97
N SER A 135 4.43 -7.94 -15.79
CA SER A 135 3.52 -7.06 -16.49
C SER A 135 4.10 -6.69 -17.84
N TYR A 136 3.29 -6.80 -18.88
CA TYR A 136 3.58 -6.29 -20.21
C TYR A 136 3.40 -4.77 -20.17
N GLY A 137 4.46 -4.07 -19.82
CA GLY A 137 4.51 -2.61 -19.81
C GLY A 137 4.75 -2.05 -21.22
N ALA A 138 4.56 -0.73 -21.36
CA ALA A 138 4.89 0.01 -22.58
C ALA A 138 6.41 0.10 -22.84
N GLU A 139 7.24 -0.24 -21.85
CA GLU A 139 8.69 -0.29 -22.02
C GLU A 139 9.10 -1.39 -23.01
N PRO A 140 10.04 -1.11 -23.93
CA PRO A 140 10.64 -2.14 -24.76
C PRO A 140 11.20 -3.28 -23.90
N PHE A 141 11.04 -4.51 -24.36
CA PHE A 141 11.53 -5.71 -23.67
C PHE A 141 10.91 -5.99 -22.29
N SER A 142 9.78 -5.35 -21.94
CA SER A 142 9.02 -5.63 -20.70
C SER A 142 8.57 -7.08 -20.54
N HIS A 143 8.58 -7.86 -21.63
CA HIS A 143 8.30 -9.30 -21.67
C HIS A 143 9.55 -10.18 -21.47
N MET A 144 10.73 -9.59 -21.30
CA MET A 144 11.99 -10.31 -21.11
C MET A 144 12.38 -10.35 -19.63
N VAL A 145 13.29 -11.27 -19.30
CA VAL A 145 13.95 -11.30 -17.99
C VAL A 145 14.78 -10.03 -17.80
N ARG A 146 14.62 -9.37 -16.67
CA ARG A 146 15.37 -8.16 -16.29
C ARG A 146 16.28 -8.44 -15.12
N ILE A 147 17.47 -7.87 -15.12
CA ILE A 147 18.35 -7.80 -13.94
C ILE A 147 18.03 -6.50 -13.20
N VAL A 148 17.71 -6.59 -11.92
CA VAL A 148 17.45 -5.43 -11.06
C VAL A 148 18.47 -5.42 -9.92
N ALA A 149 19.01 -4.24 -9.65
CA ALA A 149 19.87 -3.98 -8.50
C ALA A 149 19.23 -2.94 -7.58
N TYR A 150 19.05 -3.30 -6.32
CA TYR A 150 18.57 -2.42 -5.26
C TYR A 150 19.74 -1.95 -4.41
N ALA A 151 19.83 -0.63 -4.21
CA ALA A 151 20.81 0.00 -3.33
C ALA A 151 20.25 1.33 -2.79
N VAL A 152 20.85 1.86 -1.72
CA VAL A 152 20.56 3.21 -1.26
C VAL A 152 21.64 4.17 -1.75
N GLU A 153 21.23 5.21 -2.46
CA GLU A 153 22.11 6.27 -2.95
C GLU A 153 21.89 7.57 -2.16
N SER A 154 22.99 8.21 -1.78
CA SER A 154 22.97 9.51 -1.08
C SER A 154 22.19 10.55 -1.90
N GLY A 155 21.09 11.06 -1.33
CA GLY A 155 20.25 12.09 -1.95
C GLY A 155 19.13 11.58 -2.86
N ARG A 156 19.16 10.32 -3.31
CA ARG A 156 18.08 9.68 -4.08
C ARG A 156 17.31 8.61 -3.30
N GLY A 157 17.85 8.18 -2.16
CA GLY A 157 17.27 7.15 -1.31
C GLY A 157 17.38 5.77 -1.94
N LEU A 158 16.35 4.93 -1.76
CA LEU A 158 16.32 3.58 -2.33
C LEU A 158 16.10 3.69 -3.85
N VAL A 159 17.06 3.19 -4.62
CA VAL A 159 17.02 3.15 -6.08
C VAL A 159 16.94 1.71 -6.58
N ALA A 160 16.29 1.51 -7.72
CA ALA A 160 16.37 0.29 -8.50
C ALA A 160 17.02 0.61 -9.85
N THR A 161 18.10 -0.11 -10.13
CA THR A 161 18.78 -0.04 -11.42
C THR A 161 18.42 -1.29 -12.22
N GLY A 162 17.72 -1.11 -13.34
CA GLY A 162 17.23 -2.20 -14.18
C GLY A 162 17.97 -2.30 -15.50
N SER A 163 18.28 -3.53 -15.94
CA SER A 163 18.88 -3.81 -17.24
C SER A 163 18.34 -5.09 -17.89
N TYR A 164 18.32 -5.13 -19.23
CA TYR A 164 17.79 -6.25 -20.00
C TYR A 164 18.93 -7.01 -20.70
N PRO A 165 19.54 -8.03 -20.06
CA PRO A 165 20.74 -8.67 -20.57
C PRO A 165 20.55 -9.36 -21.94
N LEU A 166 19.33 -9.79 -22.24
CA LEU A 166 18.98 -10.42 -23.51
C LEU A 166 18.67 -9.41 -24.61
N ALA A 167 18.34 -8.16 -24.26
CA ALA A 167 18.10 -7.09 -25.23
C ALA A 167 19.42 -6.53 -25.81
N THR A 168 20.52 -6.62 -25.04
CA THR A 168 21.86 -6.18 -25.49
C THR A 168 22.35 -6.96 -26.71
N GLN A 169 21.89 -8.21 -26.90
CA GLN A 169 22.18 -9.01 -28.11
C GLN A 169 21.35 -8.57 -29.33
N ALA A 170 20.24 -7.86 -29.10
CA ALA A 170 19.28 -7.45 -30.12
C ALA A 170 19.51 -6.01 -30.64
N SER A 171 20.74 -5.49 -30.57
CA SER A 171 21.20 -4.21 -31.17
C SER A 171 20.77 -2.90 -30.50
N ALA A 172 20.10 -2.93 -29.34
CA ALA A 172 19.84 -1.72 -28.55
C ALA A 172 20.76 -1.72 -27.31
N SER A 173 21.71 -0.78 -27.25
CA SER A 173 22.36 -0.39 -26.00
C SER A 173 21.32 0.27 -25.10
N PHE A 174 20.55 -0.53 -24.38
CA PHE A 174 19.73 -0.04 -23.29
C PHE A 174 20.69 0.36 -22.16
N GLU A 175 20.79 1.66 -21.94
CA GLU A 175 21.49 2.22 -20.79
C GLU A 175 20.74 1.79 -19.51
N ASP A 176 21.49 1.43 -18.48
CA ASP A 176 20.94 1.02 -17.19
C ASP A 176 19.99 2.11 -16.66
N SER A 177 18.70 1.78 -16.55
CA SER A 177 17.71 2.75 -16.09
C SER A 177 17.71 2.77 -14.56
N VAL A 178 18.20 3.87 -13.99
CA VAL A 178 18.17 4.11 -12.54
C VAL A 178 16.85 4.80 -12.18
N LYS A 179 15.99 4.12 -11.44
CA LYS A 179 14.71 4.64 -10.98
C LYS A 179 14.72 4.81 -9.45
N PRO A 180 14.46 6.00 -8.92
CA PRO A 180 14.26 6.18 -7.48
C PRO A 180 12.91 5.56 -7.05
N LEU A 181 12.92 4.75 -6.00
CA LEU A 181 11.71 4.16 -5.39
C LEU A 181 11.25 4.99 -4.20
N ASP A 182 12.16 5.33 -3.29
CA ASP A 182 11.84 6.15 -2.12
C ASP A 182 13.05 6.96 -1.64
N GLU A 183 12.97 8.28 -1.84
CA GLU A 183 13.95 9.27 -1.41
C GLU A 183 14.11 9.37 0.12
N ARG A 184 13.15 8.85 0.89
CA ARG A 184 13.21 8.86 2.36
C ARG A 184 14.05 7.72 2.91
N ALA A 185 14.33 6.68 2.11
CA ALA A 185 15.14 5.57 2.58
C ALA A 185 16.59 6.04 2.82
N LEU A 186 17.01 5.97 4.08
CA LEU A 186 18.35 6.33 4.53
C LEU A 186 19.28 5.12 4.49
N GLN A 187 18.74 3.92 4.75
CA GLN A 187 19.50 2.69 4.75
C GLN A 187 18.60 1.51 4.36
N ALA A 188 19.17 0.56 3.61
CA ALA A 188 18.60 -0.75 3.37
C ALA A 188 19.60 -1.80 3.86
N ARG A 189 19.11 -2.76 4.64
CA ARG A 189 19.89 -3.92 5.06
C ARG A 189 19.24 -5.20 4.55
N PHE A 190 20.03 -6.02 3.88
CA PHE A 190 19.62 -7.32 3.38
C PHE A 190 20.27 -8.46 4.18
N ARG A 191 19.50 -9.51 4.45
CA ARG A 191 19.97 -10.77 5.01
C ARG A 191 19.38 -11.93 4.23
N TYR A 192 20.09 -13.04 4.16
CA TYR A 192 19.78 -14.16 3.28
C TYR A 192 19.65 -15.44 4.10
N LEU A 193 18.53 -16.14 3.98
CA LEU A 193 18.32 -17.44 4.61
C LEU A 193 18.92 -18.52 3.71
N VAL A 194 20.08 -19.04 4.09
CA VAL A 194 20.88 -19.96 3.26
C VAL A 194 20.70 -21.38 3.77
N PRO A 195 20.45 -22.36 2.87
CA PRO A 195 20.45 -23.76 3.27
C PRO A 195 21.89 -24.22 3.54
N GLU A 196 22.16 -24.77 4.72
CA GLU A 196 23.48 -25.25 5.12
C GLU A 196 23.72 -26.71 4.72
N GLY A 197 24.98 -27.07 4.51
CA GLY A 197 25.41 -28.43 4.21
C GLY A 197 24.78 -29.04 2.95
N ARG A 198 24.91 -30.35 2.80
CA ARG A 198 24.29 -31.07 1.68
C ARG A 198 22.78 -31.23 1.92
N PRO A 199 21.95 -31.33 0.85
CA PRO A 199 20.52 -31.59 0.99
C PRO A 199 20.20 -32.84 1.83
N GLU A 200 21.08 -33.83 1.84
CA GLU A 200 20.94 -35.09 2.58
C GLU A 200 21.20 -34.94 4.09
N GLU A 201 21.98 -33.95 4.49
CA GLU A 201 22.35 -33.72 5.90
C GLU A 201 21.23 -33.01 6.69
N ASN A 202 20.26 -32.42 5.99
CA ASN A 202 19.09 -31.76 6.55
C ASN A 202 19.43 -30.76 7.68
N LEU A 203 20.52 -30.01 7.50
CA LEU A 203 20.91 -28.97 8.44
C LEU A 203 19.91 -27.81 8.40
N PRO A 204 19.60 -27.19 9.54
CA PRO A 204 18.72 -26.02 9.57
C PRO A 204 19.35 -24.87 8.78
N PRO A 205 18.56 -24.13 7.99
CA PRO A 205 19.09 -22.99 7.25
C PRO A 205 19.50 -21.86 8.21
N ALA A 206 20.56 -21.13 7.83
CA ALA A 206 21.13 -20.06 8.63
C ALA A 206 21.01 -18.70 7.93
N TRP A 207 20.79 -17.64 8.70
CA TRP A 207 20.80 -16.28 8.19
C TRP A 207 22.23 -15.77 8.01
N ARG A 208 22.55 -15.26 6.82
CA ARG A 208 23.85 -14.65 6.48
C ARG A 208 23.64 -13.23 5.97
N ASP A 209 24.62 -12.34 6.20
CA ASP A 209 24.57 -10.94 5.73
C ASP A 209 25.00 -10.79 4.26
N SER A 210 25.52 -11.86 3.63
CA SER A 210 25.91 -11.87 2.23
C SER A 210 25.69 -13.24 1.60
N TRP A 211 25.38 -13.26 0.31
CA TRP A 211 25.27 -14.46 -0.50
C TRP A 211 25.88 -14.22 -1.89
N ASP A 212 26.83 -15.09 -2.25
CA ASP A 212 27.48 -15.10 -3.55
C ASP A 212 27.57 -16.54 -4.06
N PRO A 213 26.86 -16.89 -5.16
CA PRO A 213 26.88 -18.23 -5.75
C PRO A 213 28.29 -18.71 -6.15
N SER A 214 29.20 -17.78 -6.45
CA SER A 214 30.58 -18.12 -6.88
C SER A 214 31.46 -18.63 -5.73
N GLN A 215 31.12 -18.27 -4.49
CA GLN A 215 31.82 -18.67 -3.27
C GLN A 215 31.27 -19.96 -2.66
N ASP A 216 30.14 -20.47 -3.17
CA ASP A 216 29.57 -21.72 -2.69
C ASP A 216 30.26 -22.91 -3.39
N GLU A 217 31.16 -23.56 -2.65
CA GLU A 217 31.90 -24.75 -3.10
C GLU A 217 31.10 -26.05 -2.92
N THR A 218 29.83 -25.98 -2.50
CA THR A 218 29.03 -27.19 -2.28
C THR A 218 28.87 -27.99 -3.58
N PRO A 219 29.33 -29.25 -3.64
CA PRO A 219 29.22 -30.07 -4.84
C PRO A 219 27.76 -30.27 -5.25
N GLN A 220 27.43 -29.90 -6.48
CA GLN A 220 26.12 -30.13 -7.07
C GLN A 220 25.95 -31.63 -7.37
N PRO A 221 24.77 -32.25 -7.11
CA PRO A 221 24.46 -33.53 -7.73
C PRO A 221 24.53 -33.38 -9.26
N PRO A 222 25.07 -34.37 -10.00
CA PRO A 222 25.17 -34.29 -11.44
C PRO A 222 23.79 -34.03 -12.03
N ALA A 223 23.69 -33.01 -12.91
CA ALA A 223 22.47 -32.71 -13.63
C ALA A 223 21.90 -34.01 -14.22
N ARG A 224 20.62 -34.29 -13.99
CA ARG A 224 19.96 -35.46 -14.59
C ARG A 224 20.03 -35.32 -16.11
N ARG A 225 20.98 -36.06 -16.72
CA ARG A 225 21.21 -36.25 -18.16
C ARG A 225 20.71 -35.12 -19.05
N PHE A 226 21.46 -34.02 -19.08
CA PHE A 226 21.72 -33.36 -20.36
C PHE A 226 23.08 -33.86 -20.82
N VAL A 227 23.13 -34.50 -22.00
CA VAL A 227 24.40 -34.82 -22.65
C VAL A 227 25.02 -33.47 -23.01
N PRO A 228 26.15 -33.06 -22.40
CA PRO A 228 26.78 -31.80 -22.77
C PRO A 228 27.27 -31.96 -24.22
N ALA A 229 26.79 -31.08 -25.11
CA ALA A 229 27.41 -30.92 -26.41
C ALA A 229 28.89 -30.56 -26.19
N GLN A 230 29.76 -31.30 -26.87
CA GLN A 230 31.21 -31.29 -26.71
C GLN A 230 31.77 -29.85 -26.71
N GLY A 231 32.24 -29.37 -25.55
CA GLY A 231 32.85 -28.03 -25.41
C GLY A 231 32.51 -27.23 -24.14
N GLN A 232 31.56 -27.66 -23.31
CA GLN A 232 31.23 -26.95 -22.07
C GLN A 232 32.26 -27.25 -20.96
N ARG A 233 33.06 -26.23 -20.61
CA ARG A 233 33.99 -26.22 -19.46
C ARG A 233 33.22 -26.40 -18.14
N ALA A 234 33.88 -27.01 -17.16
CA ALA A 234 33.31 -27.26 -15.83
C ALA A 234 32.75 -25.97 -15.20
N LEU A 235 31.48 -26.05 -14.79
CA LEU A 235 30.73 -25.00 -14.11
C LEU A 235 31.38 -24.74 -12.74
N LYS A 236 31.67 -23.48 -12.41
CA LYS A 236 32.22 -23.08 -11.11
C LYS A 236 31.21 -22.16 -10.40
N GLY A 237 30.66 -22.63 -9.28
CA GLY A 237 29.60 -21.97 -8.50
C GLY A 237 28.41 -22.91 -8.29
N SER A 238 27.70 -22.76 -7.18
CA SER A 238 26.52 -23.58 -6.90
C SER A 238 25.27 -22.99 -7.57
N ASP A 239 24.34 -23.84 -8.00
CA ASP A 239 23.00 -23.39 -8.42
C ASP A 239 22.07 -23.10 -7.24
N ARG A 240 22.61 -23.05 -6.01
CA ARG A 240 21.78 -22.84 -4.83
C ARG A 240 21.39 -21.37 -4.78
N MET A 241 20.15 -21.15 -4.39
CA MET A 241 19.62 -19.84 -4.07
C MET A 241 19.35 -19.77 -2.58
N PRO A 242 19.38 -18.56 -1.98
CA PRO A 242 18.83 -18.38 -0.65
C PRO A 242 17.35 -18.77 -0.67
N LEU A 243 16.84 -19.31 0.43
CA LEU A 243 15.44 -19.68 0.60
C LEU A 243 14.55 -18.46 0.83
N ALA A 244 15.11 -17.41 1.44
CA ALA A 244 14.41 -16.16 1.71
C ALA A 244 15.39 -15.00 1.78
N VAL A 245 14.89 -13.79 1.52
CA VAL A 245 15.59 -12.52 1.71
C VAL A 245 14.85 -11.72 2.77
N GLU A 246 15.55 -11.29 3.82
CA GLU A 246 15.06 -10.33 4.80
C GLU A 246 15.55 -8.94 4.41
N LEU A 247 14.62 -7.98 4.37
CA LEU A 247 14.89 -6.58 4.12
C LEU A 247 14.49 -5.75 5.34
N THR A 248 15.44 -4.99 5.86
CA THR A 248 15.20 -3.95 6.86
C THR A 248 15.46 -2.59 6.24
N LEU A 249 14.49 -1.69 6.31
CA LEU A 249 14.59 -0.33 5.75
C LEU A 249 14.52 0.70 6.87
N THR A 250 15.46 1.63 6.86
CA THR A 250 15.42 2.83 7.71
C THR A 250 14.98 4.00 6.84
N ILE A 251 13.84 4.61 7.17
CA ILE A 251 13.28 5.73 6.43
C ILE A 251 13.23 7.00 7.29
N ARG A 252 13.37 8.16 6.67
CA ARG A 252 13.13 9.46 7.30
C ARG A 252 11.63 9.77 7.28
N GLN A 253 11.06 10.00 8.45
CA GLN A 253 9.67 10.46 8.60
C GLN A 253 9.60 11.84 9.25
N THR A 254 8.70 12.68 8.73
CA THR A 254 8.35 13.96 9.33
C THR A 254 7.12 13.76 10.20
N LYS A 255 7.25 13.92 11.52
CA LYS A 255 6.10 14.00 12.44
C LYS A 255 5.92 15.43 12.93
N SER A 256 4.78 15.71 13.57
CA SER A 256 4.50 17.00 14.21
C SER A 256 5.56 17.45 15.23
N SER A 257 6.39 16.52 15.73
CA SER A 257 7.48 16.76 16.68
C SER A 257 8.89 16.81 16.05
N GLY A 258 8.99 16.84 14.72
CA GLY A 258 10.25 16.96 13.97
C GLY A 258 10.57 15.76 13.07
N LEU A 259 11.77 15.80 12.47
CA LEU A 259 12.31 14.71 11.66
C LEU A 259 12.76 13.56 12.58
N ARG A 260 12.27 12.35 12.32
CA ARG A 260 12.74 11.13 12.99
C ARG A 260 13.07 10.05 11.98
N GLU A 261 14.05 9.24 12.31
CA GLU A 261 14.32 7.99 11.61
C GLU A 261 13.36 6.92 12.12
N LEU A 262 12.69 6.24 11.20
CA LEU A 262 11.84 5.10 11.48
C LEU A 262 12.48 3.87 10.83
N ILE A 263 12.76 2.86 11.66
CA ILE A 263 13.12 1.52 11.19
C ILE A 263 11.82 0.76 10.93
N LEU A 264 11.60 0.37 9.67
CA LEU A 264 10.47 -0.47 9.32
C LEU A 264 10.68 -1.89 9.86
N PRO A 265 9.61 -2.63 10.23
CA PRO A 265 9.71 -4.03 10.59
C PRO A 265 10.43 -4.84 9.49
N PRO A 266 11.25 -5.84 9.86
CA PRO A 266 11.93 -6.67 8.87
C PRO A 266 10.89 -7.40 8.02
N LEU A 267 11.04 -7.29 6.70
CA LEU A 267 10.19 -7.95 5.72
C LEU A 267 10.92 -9.17 5.17
N VAL A 268 10.34 -10.36 5.32
CA VAL A 268 10.92 -11.61 4.81
C VAL A 268 10.19 -12.05 3.56
N PHE A 269 10.93 -12.17 2.46
CA PHE A 269 10.42 -12.58 1.16
C PHE A 269 10.94 -13.97 0.82
N PRO A 270 10.06 -14.97 0.59
CA PRO A 270 10.51 -16.28 0.14
C PRO A 270 11.03 -16.18 -1.30
N VAL A 271 12.18 -16.80 -1.55
CA VAL A 271 12.74 -16.91 -2.90
C VAL A 271 12.20 -18.19 -3.51
N GLN A 272 11.28 -18.04 -4.46
CA GLN A 272 10.75 -19.18 -5.20
C GLN A 272 11.64 -19.42 -6.42
N VAL A 273 12.54 -20.40 -6.32
CA VAL A 273 13.16 -20.96 -7.51
C VAL A 273 12.07 -21.68 -8.27
N GLY A 274 11.56 -21.05 -9.33
CA GLY A 274 10.54 -21.65 -10.18
C GLY A 274 10.96 -23.07 -10.54
N ARG A 275 10.17 -24.06 -10.11
CA ARG A 275 10.19 -25.37 -10.78
C ARG A 275 9.84 -25.05 -12.22
N THR A 276 10.81 -25.19 -13.12
CA THR A 276 10.57 -25.19 -14.55
C THR A 276 9.39 -26.12 -14.80
N LEU A 277 8.28 -25.58 -15.29
CA LEU A 277 7.18 -26.38 -15.83
C LEU A 277 7.67 -27.14 -17.07
#